data_AF-A0A2N2W0K6-F1
#
_entry.id   AF-A0A2N2W0K6-F1
#
_cell.length_a   1.000
_cell.length_b   1.000
_cell.length_c   1.000
_cell.angle_alpha   90.00
_cell.angle_beta   90.00
_cell.angle_gamma   90.00
#
_symmetry.space_group_name_H-M   'P 1'
#
loop_
_entity.id
_entity.type
_entity.pdbx_description
1 polymer ?
#
loop_
_entity_poly.entity_id
_entity_poly.type
_entity_poly.pdbx_seq_one_letter_code
_entity_poly.pdbx_strand_id
1 'polypeptide(L)'
;MSRFYFTLLISFLLSPLLQAQVLRGKITDSQQNPVPFSTVFVKEVSFGSAANEDGQFELHLPEGNYTCVFQSMGYQTVTRKIAVGRTSEPIVIVLPDMVYSLSEVEISDGGEDPAYRIMRKVIRKAPLYAAMVKSFNAEVYIRGSLQIRKISAMIKWMAREDLKESQIKEGETYLEESVNEIDFTAPNLTRQKVKSIYSTFPGGNENRSSGAIGFISGNIYHPNAFGNARSPLAPGAFSYYRFRYEGVNTYGDVVVDKIKIIPRGDGPQYVSGYLYIIEG
;
A
#
# COMPACT_ATOMS: atom_id res chain seq x y z
N MET A 1 -58.33 10.86 -0.81
CA MET A 1 -57.11 10.07 -1.12
C MET A 1 -56.28 10.66 -2.27
N SER A 2 -56.85 11.21 -3.36
CA SER A 2 -56.04 11.72 -4.49
C SER A 2 -55.11 12.90 -4.17
N ARG A 3 -55.50 13.80 -3.26
CA ARG A 3 -54.65 14.93 -2.82
C ARG A 3 -53.38 14.48 -2.10
N PHE A 4 -53.44 13.36 -1.36
CA PHE A 4 -52.29 12.83 -0.62
C PHE A 4 -51.22 12.26 -1.56
N TYR A 5 -51.65 11.51 -2.58
CA TYR A 5 -50.75 10.99 -3.64
C TYR A 5 -50.10 12.12 -4.45
N PHE A 6 -50.82 13.22 -4.68
CA PHE A 6 -50.26 14.38 -5.39
C PHE A 6 -49.16 15.10 -4.60
N THR A 7 -49.35 15.28 -3.28
CA THR A 7 -48.29 15.80 -2.39
C THR A 7 -47.10 14.86 -2.29
N LEU A 8 -47.32 13.54 -2.28
CA LEU A 8 -46.23 12.55 -2.25
C LEU A 8 -45.40 12.57 -3.55
N LEU A 9 -46.05 12.76 -4.71
CA LEU A 9 -45.40 12.85 -6.02
C LEU A 9 -44.56 14.13 -6.16
N ILE A 10 -45.05 15.27 -5.67
CA ILE A 10 -44.31 16.54 -5.66
C ILE A 10 -43.09 16.47 -4.72
N SER A 11 -43.22 15.81 -3.56
CA SER A 11 -42.10 15.59 -2.64
C SER A 11 -40.98 14.73 -3.23
N PHE A 12 -41.30 13.78 -4.11
CA PHE A 12 -40.29 12.94 -4.77
C PHE A 12 -39.55 13.69 -5.89
N LEU A 13 -40.24 14.61 -6.60
CA LEU A 13 -39.66 15.45 -7.66
C LEU A 13 -38.77 16.59 -7.14
N LEU A 14 -38.91 16.99 -5.88
CA LEU A 14 -38.11 18.03 -5.21
C LEU A 14 -36.98 17.48 -4.35
N SER A 15 -36.66 16.19 -4.46
CA SER A 15 -35.48 15.65 -3.80
C SER A 15 -34.21 16.31 -4.38
N PRO A 16 -33.36 16.94 -3.57
CA PRO A 16 -32.12 17.51 -4.08
C PRO A 16 -31.26 16.38 -4.64
N LEU A 17 -30.89 16.48 -5.91
CA LEU A 17 -29.85 15.64 -6.51
C LEU A 17 -28.56 15.89 -5.72
N LEU A 18 -28.26 15.02 -4.76
CA LEU A 18 -26.97 14.93 -4.09
C LEU A 18 -25.93 14.54 -5.15
N GLN A 19 -25.37 15.54 -5.83
CA GLN A 19 -24.18 15.35 -6.65
C GLN A 19 -22.98 15.30 -5.72
N ALA A 20 -22.44 14.09 -5.50
CA ALA A 20 -21.14 13.93 -4.87
C ALA A 20 -20.10 14.67 -5.70
N GLN A 21 -19.35 15.59 -5.09
CA GLN A 21 -18.29 16.30 -5.78
C GLN A 21 -17.03 15.46 -5.80
N VAL A 22 -16.29 15.58 -6.88
CA VAL A 22 -15.14 14.72 -7.13
C VAL A 22 -13.90 15.58 -7.15
N LEU A 23 -13.06 15.44 -6.13
CA LEU A 23 -11.69 15.93 -6.15
C LEU A 23 -10.85 14.91 -6.91
N ARG A 24 -10.35 15.28 -8.08
CA ARG A 24 -9.51 14.43 -8.93
C ARG A 24 -8.22 15.13 -9.33
N GLY A 25 -7.19 14.36 -9.60
CA GLY A 25 -5.92 14.92 -10.00
C GLY A 25 -4.85 13.89 -10.30
N LYS A 26 -3.63 14.38 -10.51
CA LYS A 26 -2.43 13.57 -10.74
C LYS A 26 -1.32 14.02 -9.79
N ILE A 27 -0.59 13.05 -9.25
CA ILE A 27 0.55 13.26 -8.37
C ILE A 27 1.80 12.86 -9.13
N THR A 28 2.76 13.78 -9.21
CA THR A 28 4.03 13.59 -9.92
C THR A 28 5.22 13.96 -9.06
N ASP A 29 6.40 13.50 -9.44
CA ASP A 29 7.66 13.99 -8.88
C ASP A 29 8.06 15.34 -9.52
N SER A 30 9.20 15.89 -9.09
CA SER A 30 9.78 17.11 -9.66
C SER A 30 10.18 16.98 -11.15
N GLN A 31 10.30 15.75 -11.65
CA GLN A 31 10.65 15.43 -13.04
C GLN A 31 9.40 15.11 -13.90
N GLN A 32 8.20 15.30 -13.35
CA GLN A 32 6.91 15.02 -13.97
C GLN A 32 6.60 13.52 -14.17
N ASN A 33 7.37 12.62 -13.57
CA ASN A 33 7.03 11.20 -13.55
C ASN A 33 5.88 10.96 -12.56
N PRO A 34 4.96 10.02 -12.85
CA PRO A 34 3.89 9.69 -11.92
C PRO A 34 4.47 9.13 -10.61
N VAL A 35 3.88 9.53 -9.47
CA VAL A 35 4.18 8.91 -8.17
C VAL A 35 3.06 7.94 -7.84
N PRO A 36 3.23 6.63 -8.14
CA PRO A 36 2.17 5.66 -7.95
C PRO A 36 1.88 5.42 -6.47
N PHE A 37 0.63 5.07 -6.16
CA PHE A 37 0.20 4.68 -4.81
C PHE A 37 0.41 5.74 -3.72
N SER A 38 0.70 7.00 -4.10
CA SER A 38 0.78 8.12 -3.17
C SER A 38 -0.57 8.34 -2.48
N THR A 39 -0.54 8.66 -1.19
CA THR A 39 -1.73 8.90 -0.38
C THR A 39 -2.20 10.35 -0.52
N VAL A 40 -3.52 10.52 -0.64
CA VAL A 40 -4.24 11.79 -0.51
C VAL A 40 -5.11 11.71 0.72
N PHE A 41 -4.80 12.49 1.75
CA PHE A 41 -5.54 12.50 3.02
C PHE A 41 -6.20 13.85 3.25
N VAL A 42 -7.48 13.84 3.60
CA VAL A 42 -8.30 15.03 3.86
C VAL A 42 -8.52 15.16 5.34
N LYS A 43 -7.88 16.16 5.97
CA LYS A 43 -7.83 16.27 7.43
C LYS A 43 -9.20 16.41 8.09
N GLU A 44 -10.05 17.27 7.54
CA GLU A 44 -11.32 17.67 8.16
C GLU A 44 -12.30 16.50 8.30
N VAL A 45 -12.28 15.56 7.36
CA VAL A 45 -13.16 14.37 7.36
C VAL A 45 -12.42 13.09 7.72
N SER A 46 -11.11 13.18 8.00
CA SER A 46 -10.24 12.02 8.27
C SER A 46 -10.39 10.90 7.22
N PHE A 47 -10.59 11.28 5.97
CA PHE A 47 -10.84 10.40 4.84
C PHE A 47 -9.73 10.57 3.80
N GLY A 48 -9.41 9.53 3.06
CA GLY A 48 -8.36 9.58 2.07
C GLY A 48 -8.49 8.51 1.00
N SER A 49 -7.68 8.63 -0.03
CA SER A 49 -7.55 7.64 -1.10
C SER A 49 -6.08 7.52 -1.50
N ALA A 50 -5.77 6.50 -2.31
CA ALA A 50 -4.45 6.31 -2.89
C ALA A 50 -4.51 6.56 -4.40
N ALA A 51 -3.43 7.10 -4.96
CA ALA A 51 -3.28 7.23 -6.40
C ALA A 51 -3.06 5.85 -7.05
N ASN A 52 -3.45 5.72 -8.33
CA ASN A 52 -3.18 4.53 -9.12
C ASN A 52 -1.72 4.50 -9.65
N GLU A 53 -1.40 3.53 -10.52
CA GLU A 53 -0.06 3.36 -11.13
C GLU A 53 0.38 4.57 -11.96
N ASP A 54 -0.56 5.32 -12.53
CA ASP A 54 -0.31 6.54 -13.28
C ASP A 54 -0.27 7.80 -12.39
N GLY A 55 -0.29 7.63 -11.07
CA GLY A 55 -0.33 8.74 -10.10
C GLY A 55 -1.66 9.49 -10.08
N GLN A 56 -2.71 9.00 -10.74
CA GLN A 56 -4.03 9.62 -10.74
C GLN A 56 -4.82 9.24 -9.50
N PHE A 57 -5.55 10.19 -8.92
CA PHE A 57 -6.39 9.96 -7.75
C PHE A 57 -7.78 10.56 -7.93
N GLU A 58 -8.74 10.01 -7.18
CA GLU A 58 -10.12 10.47 -7.13
C GLU A 58 -10.68 10.31 -5.71
N LEU A 59 -11.32 11.36 -5.18
CA LEU A 59 -12.03 11.35 -3.91
C LEU A 59 -13.40 12.00 -4.07
N HIS A 60 -14.44 11.30 -3.60
CA HIS A 60 -15.78 11.85 -3.47
C HIS A 60 -15.90 12.63 -2.17
N LEU A 61 -16.10 13.93 -2.25
CA LEU A 61 -16.22 14.85 -1.12
C LEU A 61 -17.45 15.73 -1.29
N PRO A 62 -18.10 16.15 -0.18
CA PRO A 62 -19.06 17.25 -0.23
C PRO A 62 -18.43 18.54 -0.75
N GLU A 63 -19.26 19.50 -1.16
CA GLU A 63 -18.80 20.84 -1.46
C GLU A 63 -18.23 21.50 -0.19
N GLY A 64 -17.05 22.11 -0.30
CA GLY A 64 -16.38 22.70 0.86
C GLY A 64 -14.91 23.03 0.63
N ASN A 65 -14.27 23.53 1.68
CA ASN A 65 -12.83 23.81 1.69
C ASN A 65 -12.12 22.78 2.57
N TYR A 66 -11.07 22.18 2.03
CA TYR A 66 -10.38 21.06 2.65
C TYR A 66 -8.87 21.26 2.69
N THR A 67 -8.24 20.72 3.74
CA THR A 67 -6.80 20.63 3.88
C THR A 67 -6.37 19.24 3.45
N CYS A 68 -5.89 19.13 2.21
CA CYS A 68 -5.42 17.88 1.63
C CYS A 68 -3.92 17.73 1.83
N VAL A 69 -3.52 16.58 2.35
CA VAL A 69 -2.14 16.16 2.56
C VAL A 69 -1.81 15.08 1.53
N PHE A 70 -0.84 15.39 0.68
CA PHE A 70 -0.32 14.50 -0.35
C PHE A 70 1.04 13.98 0.10
N GLN A 71 1.19 12.67 0.16
CA GLN A 71 2.44 12.07 0.64
C GLN A 71 2.72 10.74 -0.04
N SER A 72 4.01 10.46 -0.20
CA SER A 72 4.50 9.17 -0.65
C SER A 72 5.87 8.93 -0.03
N MET A 73 6.21 7.66 0.17
CA MET A 73 7.48 7.27 0.76
C MET A 73 8.64 7.70 -0.15
N GLY A 74 9.64 8.39 0.43
CA GLY A 74 10.77 8.93 -0.31
C GLY A 74 10.53 10.32 -0.92
N TYR A 75 9.37 10.92 -0.69
CA TYR A 75 9.03 12.27 -1.15
C TYR A 75 8.65 13.18 0.03
N GLN A 76 8.76 14.48 -0.18
CA GLN A 76 8.33 15.48 0.78
C GLN A 76 6.80 15.59 0.77
N THR A 77 6.19 15.62 1.96
CA THR A 77 4.76 15.83 2.12
C THR A 77 4.34 17.22 1.65
N VAL A 78 3.33 17.29 0.80
CA VAL A 78 2.74 18.55 0.33
C VAL A 78 1.35 18.72 0.92
N THR A 79 1.12 19.84 1.62
CA THR A 79 -0.20 20.19 2.14
C THR A 79 -0.79 21.34 1.32
N ARG A 80 -2.02 21.19 0.83
CA ARG A 80 -2.75 22.22 0.07
C ARG A 80 -4.15 22.41 0.63
N LYS A 81 -4.59 23.67 0.67
CA LYS A 81 -6.01 24.01 0.87
C LYS A 81 -6.71 24.01 -0.49
N ILE A 82 -7.75 23.20 -0.63
CA ILE A 82 -8.46 22.99 -1.90
C ILE A 82 -9.95 23.24 -1.66
N ALA A 83 -10.56 24.07 -2.51
CA ALA A 83 -12.00 24.26 -2.58
C ALA A 83 -12.59 23.24 -3.55
N VAL A 84 -13.45 22.35 -3.05
CA VAL A 84 -14.17 21.37 -3.86
C VAL A 84 -15.56 21.94 -4.15
N GLY A 85 -15.86 22.13 -5.43
CA GLY A 85 -17.15 22.63 -5.92
C GLY A 85 -17.81 21.69 -6.94
N ARG A 86 -18.92 22.13 -7.55
CA ARG A 86 -19.77 21.34 -8.51
C ARG A 86 -19.04 20.69 -9.69
N THR A 87 -17.93 21.30 -10.09
CA THR A 87 -17.01 20.79 -11.09
C THR A 87 -15.62 21.16 -10.60
N SER A 88 -14.88 20.18 -10.08
CA SER A 88 -13.48 20.40 -9.73
C SER A 88 -12.61 20.04 -10.94
N GLU A 89 -11.84 21.00 -11.43
CA GLU A 89 -10.83 20.74 -12.45
C GLU A 89 -9.78 19.76 -11.90
N PRO A 90 -9.26 18.85 -12.74
CA PRO A 90 -8.16 17.99 -12.33
C PRO A 90 -6.96 18.83 -11.90
N ILE A 91 -6.46 18.58 -10.69
CA ILE A 91 -5.27 19.26 -10.17
C ILE A 91 -4.01 18.41 -10.38
N VAL A 92 -2.87 19.07 -10.55
CA VAL A 92 -1.56 18.41 -10.55
C VAL A 92 -0.83 18.77 -9.26
N ILE A 93 -0.40 17.77 -8.52
CA ILE A 93 0.38 17.93 -7.29
C ILE A 93 1.78 17.38 -7.52
N VAL A 94 2.78 18.24 -7.36
CA VAL A 94 4.19 17.84 -7.44
C VAL A 94 4.67 17.51 -6.02
N LEU A 95 5.14 16.29 -5.80
CA LEU A 95 5.85 15.88 -4.59
C LEU A 95 7.35 15.98 -4.84
N PRO A 96 8.06 16.91 -4.19
CA PRO A 96 9.51 16.98 -4.31
C PRO A 96 10.18 15.73 -3.74
N ASP A 97 11.28 15.31 -4.35
CA ASP A 97 12.11 14.24 -3.79
C ASP A 97 12.57 14.58 -2.37
N MET A 98 12.54 13.57 -1.49
CA MET A 98 13.19 13.70 -0.19
C MET A 98 14.69 13.53 -0.39
N VAL A 99 15.43 14.62 -0.20
CA VAL A 99 16.89 14.61 -0.30
C VAL A 99 17.46 14.10 1.01
N TYR A 100 18.24 13.02 0.96
CA TYR A 100 18.96 12.51 2.11
C TYR A 100 20.40 12.97 2.01
N SER A 101 20.91 13.61 3.06
CA SER A 101 22.34 13.85 3.16
C SER A 101 23.00 12.56 3.62
N LEU A 102 24.06 12.14 2.93
CA LEU A 102 25.00 11.23 3.54
C LEU A 102 25.61 11.99 4.73
N SER A 103 25.23 11.62 5.94
CA SER A 103 25.97 12.06 7.10
C SER A 103 27.42 11.64 6.88
N GLU A 104 28.35 12.55 7.16
CA GLU A 104 29.73 12.22 7.42
C GLU A 104 29.75 11.43 8.74
N VAL A 105 29.24 10.21 8.69
CA VAL A 105 29.26 9.31 9.83
C VAL A 105 30.73 8.95 9.95
N GLU A 106 31.38 9.41 11.02
CA GLU A 106 32.68 8.91 11.47
C GLU A 106 32.63 7.40 11.26
N ILE A 107 33.38 6.91 10.28
CA ILE A 107 33.49 5.49 10.03
C ILE A 107 33.99 4.94 11.36
N SER A 108 33.09 4.28 12.09
CA SER A 108 33.44 3.62 13.35
C SER A 108 34.73 2.83 13.11
N ASP A 109 35.69 2.89 14.03
CA ASP A 109 37.10 2.47 13.93
C ASP A 109 37.42 1.08 13.31
N GLY A 110 36.42 0.33 12.82
CA GLY A 110 36.54 -0.93 12.08
C GLY A 110 35.90 -1.00 10.68
N GLY A 111 35.44 0.11 10.08
CA GLY A 111 34.97 0.11 8.67
C GLY A 111 33.59 -0.52 8.42
N GLU A 112 32.80 -0.78 9.45
CA GLU A 112 31.43 -1.31 9.31
C GLU A 112 30.46 -0.20 8.85
N ASP A 113 29.62 -0.51 7.84
CA ASP A 113 28.59 0.41 7.36
C ASP A 113 27.63 0.80 8.51
N PRO A 114 27.35 2.11 8.73
CA PRO A 114 26.48 2.59 9.81
C PRO A 114 25.11 1.92 9.89
N ALA A 115 24.59 1.42 8.77
CA ALA A 115 23.33 0.70 8.72
C ALA A 115 23.31 -0.50 9.67
N TYR A 116 24.43 -1.20 9.87
CA TYR A 116 24.46 -2.37 10.75
C TYR A 116 24.25 -2.01 12.22
N ARG A 117 24.79 -0.88 12.69
CA ARG A 117 24.54 -0.36 14.05
C ARG A 117 23.05 -0.05 14.25
N ILE A 118 22.43 0.62 13.29
CA ILE A 118 21.01 0.98 13.34
C ILE A 118 20.15 -0.29 13.28
N MET A 119 20.41 -1.19 12.32
CA MET A 119 19.66 -2.44 12.17
C MET A 119 19.78 -3.36 13.39
N ARG A 120 20.92 -3.39 14.09
CA ARG A 120 21.02 -4.10 15.38
C ARG A 120 20.03 -3.56 16.42
N LYS A 121 19.83 -2.23 16.49
CA LYS A 121 18.82 -1.62 17.39
C LYS A 121 17.40 -1.97 16.92
N VAL A 122 17.12 -1.88 15.63
CA VAL A 122 15.81 -2.20 15.05
C VAL A 122 15.45 -3.67 15.31
N ILE A 123 16.33 -4.61 14.99
CA ILE A 123 16.12 -6.05 15.20
C ILE A 123 15.88 -6.35 16.69
N ARG A 124 16.58 -5.67 17.60
CA ARG A 124 16.37 -5.81 19.05
C ARG A 124 14.99 -5.32 19.49
N LYS A 125 14.49 -4.22 18.92
CA LYS A 125 13.16 -3.67 19.24
C LYS A 125 12.02 -4.38 18.48
N ALA A 126 12.30 -5.13 17.41
CA ALA A 126 11.27 -5.75 16.57
C ALA A 126 10.27 -6.63 17.35
N PRO A 127 10.67 -7.50 18.31
CA PRO A 127 9.70 -8.27 19.11
C PRO A 127 8.72 -7.41 19.91
N LEU A 128 9.18 -6.25 20.42
CA LEU A 128 8.33 -5.30 21.14
C LEU A 128 7.26 -4.71 20.20
N TYR A 129 7.67 -4.25 19.02
CA TYR A 129 6.74 -3.69 18.04
C TYR A 129 5.79 -4.75 17.45
N ALA A 130 6.27 -5.98 17.26
CA ALA A 130 5.46 -7.10 16.80
C ALA A 130 4.28 -7.40 17.74
N ALA A 131 4.49 -7.22 19.06
CA ALA A 131 3.51 -7.51 20.10
C ALA A 131 2.61 -6.31 20.49
N MET A 132 2.81 -5.13 19.88
CA MET A 132 2.13 -3.89 20.29
C MET A 132 0.64 -3.91 19.95
N VAL A 133 0.26 -4.57 18.86
CA VAL A 133 -1.14 -4.71 18.43
C VAL A 133 -1.74 -5.95 19.09
N LYS A 134 -2.71 -5.76 19.98
CA LYS A 134 -3.42 -6.87 20.64
C LYS A 134 -4.57 -7.42 19.82
N SER A 135 -5.31 -6.55 19.14
CA SER A 135 -6.44 -6.93 18.29
C SER A 135 -6.82 -5.79 17.36
N PHE A 136 -7.39 -6.11 16.20
CA PHE A 136 -8.07 -5.14 15.34
C PHE A 136 -9.19 -5.83 14.56
N ASN A 137 -10.19 -5.05 14.15
CA ASN A 137 -11.15 -5.40 13.11
C ASN A 137 -11.01 -4.36 12.00
N ALA A 138 -10.91 -4.82 10.76
CA ALA A 138 -10.77 -3.93 9.61
C ALA A 138 -11.52 -4.50 8.40
N GLU A 139 -12.14 -3.60 7.63
CA GLU A 139 -12.56 -3.89 6.27
C GLU A 139 -11.44 -3.52 5.31
N VAL A 140 -10.98 -4.49 4.52
CA VAL A 140 -9.83 -4.39 3.64
C VAL A 140 -10.28 -4.64 2.20
N TYR A 141 -10.13 -3.62 1.38
CA TYR A 141 -10.24 -3.73 -0.07
C TYR A 141 -8.91 -4.17 -0.66
N ILE A 142 -8.94 -5.22 -1.49
CA ILE A 142 -7.77 -5.73 -2.18
C ILE A 142 -8.05 -5.72 -3.67
N ARG A 143 -7.07 -5.24 -4.42
CA ARG A 143 -7.01 -5.35 -5.87
C ARG A 143 -5.65 -5.88 -6.27
N GLY A 144 -5.62 -6.93 -7.08
CA GLY A 144 -4.40 -7.51 -7.61
C GLY A 144 -4.56 -7.85 -9.08
N SER A 145 -3.50 -7.65 -9.86
CA SER A 145 -3.44 -8.06 -11.26
C SER A 145 -2.29 -9.02 -11.49
N LEU A 146 -2.53 -10.09 -12.25
CA LEU A 146 -1.51 -11.03 -12.69
C LEU A 146 -1.40 -10.99 -14.21
N GLN A 147 -0.21 -10.67 -14.72
CA GLN A 147 0.09 -10.79 -16.13
C GLN A 147 0.89 -12.07 -16.39
N ILE A 148 0.37 -12.96 -17.21
CA ILE A 148 1.07 -14.19 -17.58
C ILE A 148 1.92 -13.91 -18.80
N ARG A 149 3.17 -13.49 -18.59
CA ARG A 149 4.08 -13.16 -19.70
C ARG A 149 4.43 -14.39 -20.54
N LYS A 150 4.82 -15.48 -19.88
CA LYS A 150 5.22 -16.73 -20.52
C LYS A 150 5.11 -17.89 -19.55
N ILE A 151 4.62 -19.01 -20.04
CA ILE A 151 4.59 -20.31 -19.37
C ILE A 151 5.76 -21.13 -19.92
N SER A 152 6.58 -21.68 -19.03
CA SER A 152 7.77 -22.45 -19.42
C SER A 152 7.38 -23.72 -20.19
N ALA A 153 8.27 -24.20 -21.07
CA ALA A 153 8.02 -25.41 -21.85
C ALA A 153 7.81 -26.65 -20.97
N MET A 154 8.54 -26.72 -19.85
CA MET A 154 8.40 -27.77 -18.85
C MET A 154 6.99 -27.78 -18.24
N ILE A 155 6.45 -26.61 -17.85
CA ILE A 155 5.08 -26.52 -17.31
C ILE A 155 4.05 -26.86 -18.38
N LYS A 156 4.22 -26.39 -19.63
CA LYS A 156 3.34 -26.75 -20.74
C LYS A 156 3.30 -28.26 -21.01
N TRP A 157 4.39 -28.96 -20.75
CA TRP A 157 4.48 -30.41 -20.86
C TRP A 157 3.82 -31.12 -19.66
N MET A 158 4.14 -30.71 -18.43
CA MET A 158 3.61 -31.36 -17.21
C MET A 158 2.13 -31.11 -16.97
N ALA A 159 1.63 -29.89 -17.23
CA ALA A 159 0.28 -29.44 -16.90
C ALA A 159 -0.56 -29.19 -18.17
N ARG A 160 -0.33 -30.00 -19.22
CA ARG A 160 -0.92 -29.75 -20.55
C ARG A 160 -2.45 -29.79 -20.55
N GLU A 161 -3.03 -30.71 -19.78
CA GLU A 161 -4.49 -30.87 -19.65
C GLU A 161 -5.06 -29.73 -18.81
N ASP A 162 -4.48 -29.46 -17.63
CA ASP A 162 -4.87 -28.34 -16.77
C ASP A 162 -4.82 -26.99 -17.48
N LEU A 163 -3.82 -26.74 -18.32
CA LEU A 163 -3.70 -25.50 -19.10
C LEU A 163 -4.79 -25.37 -20.18
N LYS A 164 -5.26 -26.48 -20.74
CA LYS A 164 -6.37 -26.47 -21.69
C LYS A 164 -7.70 -26.23 -21.01
N GLU A 165 -7.93 -26.85 -19.85
CA GLU A 165 -9.16 -26.70 -19.07
C GLU A 165 -9.26 -25.32 -18.42
N SER A 166 -8.14 -24.81 -17.90
CA SER A 166 -8.09 -23.52 -17.22
C SER A 166 -8.24 -22.32 -18.15
N GLN A 167 -8.22 -22.45 -19.48
CA GLN A 167 -8.33 -21.32 -20.42
C GLN A 167 -7.32 -20.18 -20.17
N ILE A 168 -6.26 -20.43 -19.41
CA ILE A 168 -5.23 -19.46 -19.08
C ILE A 168 -4.36 -19.22 -20.32
N LYS A 169 -4.10 -17.95 -20.65
CA LYS A 169 -3.31 -17.59 -21.84
C LYS A 169 -2.10 -16.73 -21.50
N GLU A 170 -1.02 -16.98 -22.25
CA GLU A 170 0.15 -16.09 -22.27
C GLU A 170 -0.22 -14.74 -22.89
N GLY A 171 0.34 -13.66 -22.36
CA GLY A 171 0.08 -12.28 -22.75
C GLY A 171 -1.14 -11.65 -22.08
N GLU A 172 -2.05 -12.44 -21.50
CA GLU A 172 -3.24 -11.92 -20.84
C GLU A 172 -2.94 -11.41 -19.42
N THR A 173 -3.75 -10.43 -19.00
CA THR A 173 -3.75 -9.88 -17.64
C THR A 173 -5.07 -10.23 -16.98
N TYR A 174 -4.98 -10.87 -15.82
CA TYR A 174 -6.10 -11.24 -14.99
C TYR A 174 -6.17 -10.30 -13.79
N LEU A 175 -7.39 -9.94 -13.39
CA LEU A 175 -7.67 -9.04 -12.28
C LEU A 175 -8.46 -9.81 -11.22
N GLU A 176 -8.11 -9.59 -9.96
CA GLU A 176 -8.90 -10.02 -8.82
C GLU A 176 -9.09 -8.86 -7.84
N GLU A 177 -10.34 -8.66 -7.43
CA GLU A 177 -10.76 -7.66 -6.46
C GLU A 177 -11.58 -8.32 -5.36
N SER A 178 -11.32 -7.98 -4.10
CA SER A 178 -12.09 -8.51 -2.98
C SER A 178 -12.24 -7.52 -1.84
N VAL A 179 -13.41 -7.54 -1.20
CA VAL A 179 -13.68 -6.85 0.06
C VAL A 179 -13.69 -7.88 1.17
N ASN A 180 -12.81 -7.70 2.14
CA ASN A 180 -12.56 -8.65 3.21
C ASN A 180 -12.77 -7.98 4.56
N GLU A 181 -13.39 -8.69 5.49
CA GLU A 181 -13.36 -8.33 6.91
C GLU A 181 -12.30 -9.17 7.60
N ILE A 182 -11.36 -8.50 8.27
CA ILE A 182 -10.20 -9.09 8.93
C ILE A 182 -10.29 -8.82 10.41
N ASP A 183 -10.38 -9.88 11.19
CA ASP A 183 -10.30 -9.86 12.64
C ASP A 183 -8.96 -10.46 13.07
N PHE A 184 -8.12 -9.65 13.71
CA PHE A 184 -6.90 -10.12 14.33
C PHE A 184 -7.02 -10.11 15.85
N THR A 185 -6.52 -11.15 16.49
CA THR A 185 -6.31 -11.24 17.93
C THR A 185 -4.97 -11.89 18.20
N ALA A 186 -4.13 -11.18 18.97
CA ALA A 186 -2.83 -11.66 19.39
C ALA A 186 -2.97 -12.98 20.19
N PRO A 187 -1.99 -13.89 20.08
CA PRO A 187 -0.72 -13.70 19.39
C PRO A 187 -0.75 -13.96 17.88
N ASN A 188 -1.71 -14.72 17.36
CA ASN A 188 -1.65 -15.23 15.97
C ASN A 188 -3.02 -15.64 15.38
N LEU A 189 -4.13 -15.25 15.99
CA LEU A 189 -5.45 -15.58 15.46
C LEU A 189 -5.89 -14.52 14.47
N THR A 190 -5.91 -14.86 13.19
CA THR A 190 -6.50 -14.03 12.14
C THR A 190 -7.71 -14.75 11.56
N ARG A 191 -8.87 -14.10 11.56
CA ARG A 191 -10.06 -14.57 10.85
C ARG A 191 -10.33 -13.64 9.67
N GLN A 192 -10.59 -14.22 8.52
CA GLN A 192 -10.97 -13.50 7.32
C GLN A 192 -12.38 -13.93 6.93
N LYS A 193 -13.23 -12.95 6.65
CA LYS A 193 -14.54 -13.16 6.04
C LYS A 193 -14.58 -12.38 4.72
N VAL A 194 -14.72 -13.10 3.63
CA VAL A 194 -14.81 -12.50 2.29
C VAL A 194 -16.24 -12.01 2.08
N LYS A 195 -16.42 -10.69 1.99
CA LYS A 195 -17.74 -10.06 1.77
C LYS A 195 -18.13 -10.08 0.30
N SER A 196 -17.18 -9.78 -0.58
CA SER A 196 -17.35 -9.88 -2.02
C SER A 196 -16.03 -10.18 -2.71
N ILE A 197 -16.11 -10.86 -3.84
CA ILE A 197 -14.97 -11.12 -4.72
C ILE A 197 -15.43 -10.99 -6.18
N TYR A 198 -14.57 -10.40 -6.99
CA TYR A 198 -14.71 -10.34 -8.43
C TYR A 198 -13.37 -10.75 -9.05
N SER A 199 -13.39 -11.71 -9.96
CA SER A 199 -12.18 -12.20 -10.61
C SER A 199 -12.43 -12.40 -12.10
N THR A 200 -11.48 -11.95 -12.92
CA THR A 200 -11.45 -12.29 -14.35
C THR A 200 -10.65 -13.56 -14.63
N PHE A 201 -10.09 -14.18 -13.58
CA PHE A 201 -9.44 -15.47 -13.73
C PHE A 201 -10.45 -16.54 -14.19
N PRO A 202 -10.04 -17.40 -15.13
CA PRO A 202 -10.83 -18.57 -15.48
C PRO A 202 -11.12 -19.47 -14.26
N GLY A 203 -12.29 -20.10 -14.24
CA GLY A 203 -12.79 -20.84 -13.07
C GLY A 203 -13.58 -19.99 -12.07
N GLY A 204 -13.76 -18.69 -12.33
CA GLY A 204 -14.73 -17.84 -11.64
C GLY A 204 -14.32 -17.38 -10.24
N ASN A 205 -15.32 -16.93 -9.48
CA ASN A 205 -15.18 -16.28 -8.17
C ASN A 205 -14.94 -17.27 -7.00
N GLU A 206 -14.26 -18.38 -7.25
CA GLU A 206 -13.82 -19.26 -6.15
C GLU A 206 -12.83 -18.53 -5.24
N ASN A 207 -12.80 -18.89 -3.96
CA ASN A 207 -12.20 -18.08 -2.90
C ASN A 207 -10.65 -18.07 -2.92
N ARG A 208 -10.07 -17.40 -3.93
CA ARG A 208 -8.63 -17.28 -4.20
C ARG A 208 -7.96 -16.12 -3.46
N SER A 209 -8.77 -15.29 -2.80
CA SER A 209 -8.34 -14.20 -1.91
C SER A 209 -7.46 -14.67 -0.74
N SER A 210 -7.43 -15.97 -0.44
CA SER A 210 -6.57 -16.56 0.58
C SER A 210 -5.07 -16.35 0.32
N GLY A 211 -4.64 -16.19 -0.94
CA GLY A 211 -3.24 -15.84 -1.25
C GLY A 211 -2.83 -14.45 -0.75
N ALA A 212 -3.79 -13.52 -0.70
CA ALA A 212 -3.56 -12.16 -0.24
C ALA A 212 -3.52 -12.05 1.30
N ILE A 213 -4.06 -13.02 2.05
CA ILE A 213 -4.12 -12.96 3.52
C ILE A 213 -2.72 -12.83 4.14
N GLY A 214 -1.71 -13.48 3.54
CA GLY A 214 -0.33 -13.37 3.98
C GLY A 214 0.17 -11.93 3.96
N PHE A 215 -0.22 -11.16 2.93
CA PHE A 215 0.12 -9.74 2.82
C PHE A 215 -0.70 -8.87 3.75
N ILE A 216 -2.02 -9.12 3.89
CA ILE A 216 -2.91 -8.30 4.74
C ILE A 216 -2.60 -8.48 6.22
N SER A 217 -2.35 -9.71 6.66
CA SER A 217 -2.00 -10.05 8.04
C SER A 217 -0.49 -10.01 8.29
N GLY A 218 0.29 -9.60 7.30
CA GLY A 218 1.74 -9.56 7.35
C GLY A 218 2.25 -8.59 8.41
N ASN A 219 3.08 -9.07 9.32
CA ASN A 219 3.77 -8.24 10.28
C ASN A 219 5.28 -8.24 9.97
N ILE A 220 5.80 -7.10 9.47
CA ILE A 220 7.21 -6.98 9.11
C ILE A 220 8.15 -7.18 10.30
N TYR A 221 7.68 -6.99 11.54
CA TYR A 221 8.49 -7.23 12.74
C TYR A 221 8.53 -8.71 13.16
N HIS A 222 7.68 -9.56 12.58
CA HIS A 222 7.69 -11.00 12.82
C HIS A 222 8.65 -11.71 11.84
N PRO A 223 9.31 -12.83 12.21
CA PRO A 223 10.24 -13.55 11.33
C PRO A 223 9.66 -13.97 9.98
N ASN A 224 8.40 -14.42 9.99
CA ASN A 224 7.62 -14.78 8.81
C ASN A 224 6.73 -13.61 8.41
N ALA A 225 7.36 -12.55 7.88
CA ALA A 225 6.62 -11.39 7.40
C ALA A 225 5.87 -11.74 6.10
N PHE A 226 4.71 -11.14 5.88
CA PHE A 226 3.95 -11.29 4.64
C PHE A 226 3.70 -12.76 4.23
N GLY A 227 3.29 -13.60 5.19
CA GLY A 227 3.13 -15.04 4.99
C GLY A 227 4.45 -15.80 5.15
N ASN A 228 5.31 -15.80 4.12
CA ASN A 228 6.53 -16.63 4.06
C ASN A 228 7.81 -15.84 3.77
N ALA A 229 7.75 -14.51 3.68
CA ALA A 229 8.94 -13.71 3.45
C ALA A 229 9.80 -13.63 4.73
N ARG A 230 11.11 -13.75 4.57
CA ARG A 230 12.08 -13.58 5.65
C ARG A 230 12.13 -12.10 6.01
N SER A 231 11.70 -11.74 7.20
CA SER A 231 11.77 -10.34 7.61
C SER A 231 13.22 -9.82 7.68
N PRO A 232 13.51 -8.61 7.17
CA PRO A 232 14.79 -7.95 7.36
C PRO A 232 14.98 -7.39 8.78
N LEU A 233 13.92 -7.43 9.62
CA LEU A 233 13.91 -6.93 10.99
C LEU A 233 14.00 -8.06 12.02
N ALA A 234 14.01 -9.32 11.58
CA ALA A 234 14.02 -10.48 12.47
C ALA A 234 15.45 -10.88 12.91
N PRO A 235 15.57 -11.63 14.03
CA PRO A 235 16.83 -12.24 14.41
C PRO A 235 17.42 -13.08 13.27
N GLY A 236 18.73 -12.91 13.00
CA GLY A 236 19.41 -13.60 11.89
C GLY A 236 19.30 -12.90 10.53
N ALA A 237 18.66 -11.73 10.44
CA ALA A 237 18.52 -10.99 9.17
C ALA A 237 19.84 -10.78 8.42
N PHE A 238 20.98 -10.60 9.10
CA PHE A 238 22.29 -10.39 8.45
C PHE A 238 22.79 -11.59 7.63
N SER A 239 22.30 -12.79 7.90
CA SER A 239 22.58 -13.99 7.10
C SER A 239 21.84 -13.99 5.77
N TYR A 240 20.71 -13.28 5.69
CA TYR A 240 19.83 -13.23 4.52
C TYR A 240 19.94 -11.91 3.75
N TYR A 241 20.36 -10.84 4.42
CA TYR A 241 20.38 -9.48 3.90
C TYR A 241 21.72 -8.79 4.16
N ARG A 242 22.11 -7.93 3.22
CA ARG A 242 23.08 -6.85 3.44
C ARG A 242 22.31 -5.55 3.61
N PHE A 243 22.87 -4.65 4.40
CA PHE A 243 22.31 -3.35 4.66
C PHE A 243 23.31 -2.29 4.25
N ARG A 244 22.83 -1.22 3.62
CA ARG A 244 23.65 -0.08 3.21
C ARG A 244 23.00 1.21 3.69
N TYR A 245 23.78 2.06 4.32
CA TYR A 245 23.32 3.38 4.71
C TYR A 245 23.20 4.28 3.49
N GLU A 246 22.04 4.91 3.29
CA GLU A 246 21.78 5.81 2.15
C GLU A 246 21.71 7.28 2.57
N GLY A 247 21.73 7.56 3.88
CA GLY A 247 21.73 8.92 4.44
C GLY A 247 20.65 9.13 5.48
N VAL A 248 20.55 10.38 5.94
CA VAL A 248 19.58 10.84 6.94
C VAL A 248 18.82 12.04 6.41
N ASN A 249 17.61 12.23 6.91
CA ASN A 249 16.87 13.48 6.77
C ASN A 249 16.08 13.77 8.05
N THR A 250 15.79 15.05 8.31
CA THR A 250 14.96 15.50 9.42
C THR A 250 13.57 15.86 8.91
N TYR A 251 12.54 15.24 9.46
CA TYR A 251 11.15 15.52 9.18
C TYR A 251 10.47 16.13 10.42
N GLY A 252 10.27 17.44 10.41
CA GLY A 252 9.84 18.17 11.60
C GLY A 252 10.90 18.09 12.70
N ASP A 253 10.54 17.53 13.85
CA ASP A 253 11.46 17.33 14.98
C ASP A 253 12.08 15.93 15.02
N VAL A 254 11.91 15.13 13.94
CA VAL A 254 12.27 13.72 13.91
C VAL A 254 13.38 13.46 12.91
N VAL A 255 14.43 12.75 13.34
CA VAL A 255 15.53 12.30 12.47
C VAL A 255 15.20 10.93 11.88
N VAL A 256 15.35 10.78 10.56
CA VAL A 256 14.98 9.59 9.80
C VAL A 256 16.17 9.09 8.98
N ASP A 257 16.70 7.93 9.36
CA ASP A 257 17.73 7.22 8.61
C ASP A 257 17.13 6.42 7.46
N LYS A 258 17.75 6.49 6.29
CA LYS A 258 17.42 5.68 5.12
C LYS A 258 18.42 4.53 4.99
N ILE A 259 17.92 3.30 5.03
CA ILE A 259 18.73 2.09 4.89
C ILE A 259 18.22 1.26 3.71
N LYS A 260 19.10 0.90 2.80
CA LYS A 260 18.78 -0.03 1.71
C LYS A 260 18.90 -1.47 2.18
N ILE A 261 17.87 -2.26 1.88
CA ILE A 261 17.86 -3.72 2.08
C ILE A 261 18.26 -4.40 0.79
N ILE A 262 19.32 -5.21 0.86
CA ILE A 262 19.86 -5.93 -0.28
C ILE A 262 19.82 -7.43 0.03
N PRO A 263 18.95 -8.23 -0.62
CA PRO A 263 18.88 -9.67 -0.38
C PRO A 263 20.16 -10.35 -0.85
N ARG A 264 20.58 -11.39 -0.11
CA ARG A 264 21.72 -12.24 -0.49
C ARG A 264 21.34 -13.38 -1.42
N GLY A 265 20.04 -13.68 -1.54
CA GLY A 265 19.49 -14.67 -2.46
C GLY A 265 18.44 -14.08 -3.40
N ASP A 266 17.94 -14.93 -4.30
CA ASP A 266 17.11 -14.58 -5.45
C ASP A 266 15.71 -15.22 -5.44
N GLY A 267 15.32 -15.85 -4.32
CA GLY A 267 14.01 -16.48 -4.13
C GLY A 267 12.89 -15.54 -3.65
N PRO A 268 11.62 -15.97 -3.79
CA PRO A 268 10.43 -15.18 -3.43
C PRO A 268 10.30 -14.90 -1.92
N GLN A 269 11.07 -15.61 -1.09
CA GLN A 269 11.14 -15.39 0.36
C GLN A 269 11.97 -14.15 0.74
N TYR A 270 12.70 -13.55 -0.18
CA TYR A 270 13.54 -12.39 0.11
C TYR A 270 12.85 -11.09 -0.29
N VAL A 271 13.05 -10.05 0.52
CA VAL A 271 12.59 -8.69 0.22
C VAL A 271 13.74 -7.77 -0.13
N SER A 272 13.45 -6.72 -0.89
CA SER A 272 14.40 -5.64 -1.18
C SER A 272 13.68 -4.30 -1.12
N GLY A 273 14.44 -3.22 -0.95
CA GLY A 273 13.86 -1.88 -0.89
C GLY A 273 14.60 -1.00 0.11
N TYR A 274 13.87 -0.06 0.71
CA TYR A 274 14.41 0.89 1.66
C TYR A 274 13.60 0.87 2.96
N LEU A 275 14.31 1.00 4.08
CA LEU A 275 13.75 1.28 5.40
C LEU A 275 14.00 2.73 5.74
N TYR A 276 12.99 3.36 6.33
CA TYR A 276 13.06 4.72 6.86
C TYR A 276 12.84 4.60 8.38
N ILE A 277 13.91 4.83 9.14
CA ILE A 277 13.96 4.50 10.56
C ILE A 277 14.08 5.78 11.35
N ILE A 278 13.11 6.02 12.22
CA ILE A 278 13.15 7.13 13.18
C ILE A 278 14.14 6.76 14.29
N GLU A 279 15.17 7.58 14.49
CA GLU A 279 16.03 7.43 15.66
C GLU A 279 15.28 7.90 16.93
N GLY A 280 15.25 7.03 17.94
CA GLY A 280 14.67 7.28 19.25
C GLY A 280 15.14 6.30 20.30
#